data_AF-A0A927Y8N7-F1
#
_entry.id   AF-A0A927Y8N7-F1
#
_cell.length_a   1.000
_cell.length_b   1.000
_cell.length_c   1.000
_cell.angle_alpha   90.00
_cell.angle_beta   90.00
_cell.angle_gamma   90.00
#
_symmetry.space_group_name_H-M   'P 1'
#
loop_
_entity.id
_entity.type
_entity.pdbx_description
1 polymer ?
#
loop_
_entity_poly.entity_id
_entity_poly.type
_entity_poly.pdbx_seq_one_letter_code
_entity_poly.pdbx_strand_id
1 'polypeptide(L)'
;MDIIKELEAMRKRIIQEINMEIDLLIERAKSEGLTMDTPIFEEAYESTFPLAAGSKIFKGTKPTNVIFPDGTCIHVSTWKQVVDVIMTQCLSDPIHKKRLLDLCGNISGRKRVLLSNTSLGMRSPLLLCEHLFMETHYDTETLLNVLTFRILDAIQYDYTGIQIAIRNR
;
A
#
# COMPACT_ATOMS: atom_id res chain seq x y z
N MET A 1 -26.00 -39.61 -23.80
CA MET A 1 -24.80 -38.83 -23.45
C MET A 1 -24.55 -39.09 -21.98
N ASP A 2 -23.44 -39.74 -21.65
CA ASP A 2 -23.17 -40.22 -20.29
C ASP A 2 -22.37 -39.15 -19.54
N ILE A 3 -23.09 -38.32 -18.78
CA ILE A 3 -22.55 -37.15 -18.09
C ILE A 3 -21.40 -37.55 -17.12
N ILE A 4 -21.46 -38.75 -16.55
CA ILE A 4 -20.42 -39.27 -15.66
C ILE A 4 -19.12 -39.50 -16.45
N LYS A 5 -19.21 -40.10 -17.64
CA LYS A 5 -18.04 -40.30 -18.52
C LYS A 5 -17.42 -38.99 -18.98
N GLU A 6 -18.23 -37.96 -19.23
CA GLU A 6 -17.72 -36.64 -19.62
C GLU A 6 -17.00 -35.93 -18.46
N LEU A 7 -17.55 -36.02 -17.24
CA LEU A 7 -16.89 -35.51 -16.02
C LEU A 7 -15.58 -36.25 -15.74
N GLU A 8 -15.54 -37.56 -15.93
CA GLU A 8 -14.31 -38.35 -15.79
C GLU A 8 -13.26 -37.98 -16.84
N ALA A 9 -13.66 -37.75 -18.08
CA ALA A 9 -12.77 -37.30 -19.14
C ALA A 9 -12.22 -35.89 -18.87
N MET A 10 -13.07 -34.98 -18.40
CA MET A 10 -12.67 -33.63 -17.99
C MET A 10 -11.69 -33.66 -16.82
N ARG A 11 -11.99 -34.46 -15.77
CA ARG A 11 -11.10 -34.65 -14.63
C ARG A 11 -9.72 -35.15 -15.06
N LYS A 12 -9.66 -36.16 -15.93
CA LYS A 12 -8.39 -36.70 -16.44
C LYS A 12 -7.59 -35.64 -17.19
N ARG A 13 -8.26 -34.82 -18.01
CA ARG A 13 -7.62 -33.73 -18.75
C ARG A 13 -7.02 -32.68 -17.83
N ILE A 14 -7.77 -32.21 -16.84
CA ILE A 14 -7.29 -31.22 -15.86
C ILE A 14 -6.08 -31.75 -15.09
N ILE A 15 -6.13 -33.00 -14.63
CA ILE A 15 -5.00 -33.62 -13.92
C ILE A 15 -3.77 -33.69 -14.82
N GLN A 16 -3.94 -34.01 -16.11
CA GLN A 16 -2.84 -34.07 -17.06
C GLN A 16 -2.23 -32.69 -17.33
N GLU A 17 -3.06 -31.66 -17.50
CA GLU A 17 -2.61 -30.27 -17.68
C GLU A 17 -1.83 -29.78 -16.46
N ILE A 18 -2.36 -29.98 -15.26
CA ILE A 18 -1.70 -29.61 -14.00
C ILE A 18 -0.36 -30.34 -13.86
N ASN A 19 -0.33 -31.66 -14.10
CA ASN A 19 0.91 -32.42 -13.98
C ASN A 19 1.97 -31.94 -14.97
N MET A 20 1.60 -31.67 -16.22
CA MET A 20 2.52 -31.16 -17.23
C MET A 20 3.09 -29.80 -16.86
N GLU A 21 2.27 -28.91 -16.31
CA GLU A 21 2.71 -27.59 -15.87
C GLU A 21 3.65 -27.67 -14.66
N ILE A 22 3.35 -28.55 -13.70
CA ILE A 22 4.24 -28.85 -12.57
C ILE A 22 5.58 -29.43 -13.06
N ASP A 23 5.57 -30.37 -14.01
CA ASP A 23 6.78 -30.98 -14.55
C ASP A 23 7.67 -29.93 -15.24
N LEU A 24 7.08 -29.00 -16.00
CA LEU A 24 7.81 -27.89 -16.61
C LEU A 24 8.44 -26.95 -15.57
N LEU A 25 7.75 -26.69 -14.47
CA LEU A 25 8.28 -25.90 -13.36
C LEU A 25 9.41 -26.62 -12.63
N ILE A 26 9.30 -27.93 -12.43
CA ILE A 26 10.34 -28.76 -11.83
C ILE A 26 11.61 -28.74 -12.69
N GLU A 27 11.47 -28.90 -14.01
CA GLU A 27 12.63 -28.88 -14.91
C GLU A 27 13.28 -27.49 -14.97
N ARG A 28 12.48 -26.41 -14.97
CA ARG A 28 13.01 -25.04 -14.88
C ARG A 28 13.77 -24.83 -13.57
N ALA A 29 13.19 -25.24 -12.44
CA ALA A 29 13.82 -25.16 -11.12
C ALA A 29 15.17 -25.89 -11.05
N LYS A 30 15.24 -27.09 -11.64
CA LYS A 30 16.50 -27.85 -11.75
C LYS A 30 17.54 -27.17 -12.63
N SER A 31 17.13 -26.57 -13.75
CA SER A 31 18.04 -25.95 -14.73
C SER A 31 18.61 -24.60 -14.28
N GLU A 32 17.83 -23.81 -13.54
CA GLU A 32 18.18 -22.44 -13.13
C GLU A 32 18.70 -22.37 -11.68
N GLY A 33 18.80 -23.50 -10.97
CA GLY A 33 19.28 -23.52 -9.58
C GLY A 33 18.37 -22.73 -8.63
N LEU A 34 17.07 -22.67 -8.93
CA LEU A 34 16.08 -21.87 -8.21
C LEU A 34 15.85 -22.47 -6.82
N THR A 35 16.07 -21.66 -5.78
CA THR A 35 15.54 -21.94 -4.43
C THR A 35 14.07 -21.51 -4.37
N MET A 36 13.35 -21.96 -3.33
CA MET A 36 11.95 -21.58 -3.03
C MET A 36 11.68 -20.06 -2.96
N ASP A 37 12.71 -19.22 -3.08
CA ASP A 37 12.63 -17.76 -3.08
C ASP A 37 12.37 -17.16 -4.47
N THR A 38 12.19 -17.98 -5.50
CA THR A 38 11.94 -17.46 -6.86
C THR A 38 10.45 -17.51 -7.20
N PRO A 39 9.79 -16.39 -7.53
CA PRO A 39 8.34 -16.35 -7.66
C PRO A 39 7.88 -17.14 -8.88
N ILE A 40 7.22 -18.27 -8.62
CA ILE A 40 6.53 -19.10 -9.60
C ILE A 40 5.21 -18.38 -9.92
N PHE A 41 5.04 -17.89 -11.15
CA PHE A 41 3.78 -17.42 -11.76
C PHE A 41 2.68 -17.04 -10.75
N GLU A 42 2.81 -15.86 -10.13
CA GLU A 42 1.75 -15.32 -9.27
C GLU A 42 0.55 -14.92 -10.13
N GLU A 43 -0.60 -15.55 -9.94
CA GLU A 43 -1.84 -14.78 -9.89
C GLU A 43 -1.55 -13.65 -8.91
N ALA A 44 -1.35 -12.42 -9.42
CA ALA A 44 -0.73 -11.34 -8.66
C ALA A 44 -1.32 -11.30 -7.26
N TYR A 45 -0.53 -11.67 -6.24
CA TYR A 45 -1.01 -11.76 -4.86
C TYR A 45 -1.37 -10.36 -4.30
N GLU A 46 -0.96 -9.34 -5.05
CA GLU A 46 -1.16 -7.94 -4.76
C GLU A 46 -1.74 -7.22 -5.99
N SER A 47 -2.63 -6.26 -5.75
CA SER A 47 -3.06 -5.29 -6.75
C SER A 47 -2.48 -3.93 -6.40
N THR A 48 -2.03 -3.20 -7.41
CA THR A 48 -1.45 -1.87 -7.24
C THR A 48 -2.42 -0.79 -7.71
N PHE A 49 -2.63 0.23 -6.87
CA PHE A 49 -3.48 1.37 -7.19
C PHE A 49 -2.76 2.69 -6.93
N PRO A 50 -2.95 3.72 -7.77
CA PRO A 50 -2.45 5.07 -7.47
C PRO A 50 -3.01 5.58 -6.15
N LEU A 51 -2.20 6.25 -5.32
CA LEU A 51 -2.68 6.91 -4.11
C LEU A 51 -3.80 7.91 -4.43
N ALA A 52 -3.71 8.55 -5.61
CA ALA A 52 -4.68 9.51 -6.12
C ALA A 52 -5.99 8.90 -6.65
N ALA A 53 -6.12 7.57 -6.75
CA ALA A 53 -7.32 6.91 -7.29
C ALA A 53 -8.57 6.99 -6.39
N GLY A 54 -8.44 7.64 -5.22
CA GLY A 54 -9.51 7.89 -4.27
C GLY A 54 -9.49 6.88 -3.11
N SER A 55 -9.61 7.38 -1.88
CA SER A 55 -9.41 6.59 -0.66
C SER A 55 -10.39 5.43 -0.44
N LYS A 56 -11.55 5.44 -1.11
CA LYS A 56 -12.58 4.39 -1.00
C LYS A 56 -12.11 3.01 -1.45
N ILE A 57 -11.25 2.94 -2.46
CA ILE A 57 -10.76 1.66 -3.01
C ILE A 57 -9.91 0.90 -1.98
N PHE A 58 -9.27 1.63 -1.07
CA PHE A 58 -8.40 1.09 -0.05
C PHE A 58 -9.16 0.62 1.20
N LYS A 59 -10.43 0.98 1.34
CA LYS A 59 -11.21 0.68 2.54
C LYS A 59 -11.44 -0.82 2.70
N GLY A 60 -11.09 -1.35 3.87
CA GLY A 60 -11.21 -2.79 4.16
C GLY A 60 -10.18 -3.66 3.45
N THR A 61 -9.13 -3.06 2.90
CA THR A 61 -7.98 -3.77 2.31
C THR A 61 -6.76 -3.66 3.22
N LYS A 62 -5.73 -4.48 2.96
CA LYS A 62 -4.47 -4.47 3.71
C LYS A 62 -3.34 -4.02 2.79
N PRO A 63 -2.62 -2.93 3.12
CA PRO A 63 -1.50 -2.48 2.32
C PRO A 63 -0.32 -3.44 2.53
N THR A 64 0.50 -3.57 1.49
CA THR A 64 1.70 -4.42 1.46
C THR A 64 2.94 -3.59 1.11
N ASN A 65 2.82 -2.66 0.16
CA ASN A 65 3.93 -1.82 -0.27
C ASN A 65 3.48 -0.39 -0.62
N VAL A 66 4.37 0.58 -0.40
CA VAL A 66 4.31 1.92 -1.00
C VAL A 66 5.37 1.98 -2.10
N ILE A 67 4.95 2.35 -3.31
CA ILE A 67 5.80 2.41 -4.51
C ILE A 67 5.89 3.87 -4.95
N PHE A 68 7.11 4.41 -4.99
CA PHE A 68 7.38 5.79 -5.39
C PHE A 68 7.69 5.91 -6.89
N PRO A 69 7.61 7.12 -7.48
CA PRO A 69 7.85 7.34 -8.91
C PRO A 69 9.26 6.95 -9.41
N ASP A 70 10.23 6.93 -8.51
CA ASP A 70 11.63 6.54 -8.78
C ASP A 70 11.83 5.02 -8.79
N GLY A 71 10.78 4.24 -8.55
CA GLY A 71 10.81 2.78 -8.44
C GLY A 71 11.13 2.26 -7.04
N THR A 72 11.38 3.15 -6.05
CA THR A 72 11.60 2.75 -4.67
C THR A 72 10.34 2.10 -4.11
N CYS A 73 10.48 0.88 -3.57
CA CYS A 73 9.39 0.10 -2.99
C CYS A 73 9.66 -0.15 -1.51
N ILE A 74 8.73 0.26 -0.63
CA ILE A 74 8.85 0.12 0.82
C ILE A 74 7.70 -0.72 1.35
N HIS A 75 8.05 -1.86 1.95
CA HIS A 75 7.09 -2.76 2.57
C HIS A 75 6.41 -2.12 3.80
N VAL A 76 5.11 -2.31 3.89
CA VAL A 76 4.23 -1.79 4.95
C VAL A 76 3.18 -2.84 5.31
N SER A 77 2.68 -2.79 6.54
CA SER A 77 1.69 -3.74 7.06
C SER A 77 0.41 -3.07 7.58
N THR A 78 0.43 -1.74 7.71
CA THR A 78 -0.69 -0.93 8.22
C THR A 78 -0.83 0.38 7.45
N TRP A 79 -2.04 0.95 7.45
CA TRP A 79 -2.28 2.26 6.85
C TRP A 79 -1.55 3.41 7.58
N LYS A 80 -1.26 3.25 8.87
CA LYS A 80 -0.40 4.20 9.61
C LYS A 80 1.03 4.20 9.07
N GLN A 81 1.58 3.03 8.72
CA GLN A 81 2.91 2.93 8.10
C GLN A 81 2.92 3.53 6.68
N VAL A 82 1.84 3.38 5.91
CA VAL A 82 1.71 4.06 4.61
C VAL A 82 1.87 5.57 4.77
N VAL A 83 1.15 6.15 5.74
CA VAL A 83 1.26 7.59 6.06
C VAL A 83 2.69 7.95 6.46
N ASP A 84 3.29 7.18 7.38
CA ASP A 84 4.64 7.42 7.88
C ASP A 84 5.70 7.43 6.76
N VAL A 85 5.65 6.43 5.88
CA VAL A 85 6.57 6.29 4.74
C VAL A 85 6.43 7.45 3.77
N ILE A 86 5.18 7.82 3.40
CA ILE A 86 4.93 8.92 2.47
C ILE A 86 5.36 10.26 3.08
N MET A 87 5.06 10.49 4.36
CA MET A 87 5.45 11.71 5.05
C MET A 87 6.96 11.80 5.25
N THR A 88 7.64 10.69 5.50
CA THR A 88 9.11 10.64 5.59
C THR A 88 9.74 11.06 4.27
N GLN A 89 9.27 10.52 3.13
CA GLN A 89 9.75 10.92 1.81
C GLN A 89 9.43 12.40 1.52
N CYS A 90 8.22 12.86 1.84
CA CYS A 90 7.82 14.25 1.68
C CYS A 90 8.73 15.19 2.49
N LEU A 91 9.09 14.82 3.71
CA LEU A 91 9.91 15.64 4.61
C LEU A 91 11.41 15.61 4.31
N SER A 92 11.86 14.74 3.41
CA SER A 92 13.24 14.72 2.93
C SER A 92 13.61 15.99 2.16
N ASP A 93 12.62 16.64 1.53
CA ASP A 93 12.78 17.94 0.89
C ASP A 93 12.56 19.08 1.92
N PRO A 94 13.57 19.93 2.16
CA PRO A 94 13.46 21.06 3.07
C PRO A 94 12.32 22.05 2.75
N ILE A 95 11.93 22.19 1.48
CA ILE A 95 10.84 23.07 1.06
C ILE A 95 9.51 22.54 1.57
N HIS A 96 9.24 21.25 1.36
CA HIS A 96 8.03 20.59 1.86
C HIS A 96 8.00 20.56 3.39
N LYS A 97 9.15 20.28 4.03
CA LYS A 97 9.28 20.34 5.49
C LYS A 97 8.92 21.71 6.05
N LYS A 98 9.44 22.79 5.46
CA LYS A 98 9.12 24.15 5.87
C LYS A 98 7.62 24.45 5.72
N ARG A 99 7.06 24.16 4.54
CA ARG A 99 5.62 24.37 4.28
C ARG A 99 4.74 23.61 5.27
N LEU A 100 5.12 22.38 5.63
CA LEU A 100 4.36 21.58 6.59
C LEU A 100 4.44 22.15 8.01
N LEU A 101 5.61 22.66 8.43
CA LEU A 101 5.76 23.35 9.71
C LEU A 101 4.92 24.64 9.77
N ASP A 102 4.87 25.41 8.67
CA ASP A 102 4.04 26.62 8.57
C ASP A 102 2.52 26.31 8.65
N LEU A 103 2.12 25.08 8.29
CA LEU A 103 0.74 24.60 8.44
C LEU A 103 0.42 24.06 9.85
N CYS A 104 1.43 23.81 10.69
CA CYS A 104 1.24 23.29 12.04
C CYS A 104 0.34 24.22 12.87
N GLY A 105 -0.69 23.67 13.50
CA GLY A 105 -1.68 24.46 14.25
C GLY A 105 -2.73 25.19 13.39
N ASN A 106 -2.49 25.37 12.09
CA ASN A 106 -3.44 25.98 11.16
C ASN A 106 -4.41 24.96 10.54
N ILE A 107 -4.07 23.67 10.58
CA ILE A 107 -4.93 22.58 10.09
C ILE A 107 -5.56 21.84 11.27
N SER A 108 -6.85 22.09 11.47
CA SER A 108 -7.70 21.35 12.39
C SER A 108 -8.84 20.66 11.65
N GLY A 109 -9.17 19.44 12.07
CA GLY A 109 -10.43 18.81 11.72
C GLY A 109 -11.56 19.45 12.54
N ARG A 110 -12.82 19.09 12.28
CA ARG A 110 -13.99 19.71 12.95
C ARG A 110 -13.93 19.70 14.48
N LYS A 111 -13.27 18.71 15.08
CA LYS A 111 -13.16 18.53 16.55
C LYS A 111 -11.77 18.08 17.02
N ARG A 112 -10.82 17.84 16.12
CA ARG A 112 -9.53 17.21 16.44
C ARG A 112 -8.40 17.93 15.71
N VAL A 113 -7.30 18.15 16.40
CA VAL A 113 -6.08 18.71 15.81
C VAL A 113 -5.48 17.65 14.87
N LEU A 114 -5.20 18.02 13.62
CA LEU A 114 -4.63 17.10 12.64
C LEU A 114 -3.10 17.15 12.65
N LEU A 115 -2.54 18.36 12.74
CA LEU A 115 -1.11 18.61 12.86
C LEU A 115 -0.83 19.54 14.05
N SER A 116 0.12 19.16 14.89
CA SER A 116 0.46 19.89 16.12
C SER A 116 1.93 19.76 16.46
N ASN A 117 2.45 20.73 17.21
CA ASN A 117 3.79 20.65 17.78
C ASN A 117 3.89 19.77 19.03
N THR A 118 2.73 19.30 19.51
CA THR A 118 2.59 18.41 20.67
C THR A 118 1.62 17.27 20.35
N SER A 119 1.87 16.11 20.95
CA SER A 119 0.96 14.96 20.91
C SER A 119 -0.27 15.12 21.82
N LEU A 120 -0.31 16.17 22.64
CA LEU A 120 -1.38 16.39 23.62
C LEU A 120 -2.75 16.50 22.93
N GLY A 121 -3.72 15.70 23.38
CA GLY A 121 -5.08 15.68 22.83
C GLY A 121 -5.25 14.79 21.59
N MET A 122 -4.18 14.16 21.09
CA MET A 122 -4.26 13.15 20.04
C MET A 122 -4.48 11.75 20.63
N ARG A 123 -5.23 10.90 19.91
CA ARG A 123 -5.47 9.49 20.26
C ARG A 123 -4.40 8.56 19.72
N SER A 124 -3.92 8.80 18.49
CA SER A 124 -2.81 8.04 17.90
C SER A 124 -1.85 9.01 17.21
N PRO A 125 -1.00 9.71 17.97
CA PRO A 125 0.01 10.58 17.39
C PRO A 125 1.01 9.75 16.56
N LEU A 126 1.40 10.30 15.42
CA LEU A 126 2.54 9.88 14.61
C LEU A 126 3.54 11.03 14.60
N LEU A 127 4.73 10.80 15.14
CA LEU A 127 5.82 11.78 15.10
C LEU A 127 6.38 11.81 13.68
N LEU A 128 6.27 12.95 13.00
CA LEU A 128 6.77 13.12 11.62
C LEU A 128 8.21 13.66 11.60
N CYS A 129 8.48 14.65 12.44
CA CYS A 129 9.82 15.17 12.71
C CYS A 129 9.86 15.84 14.09
N GLU A 130 11.00 16.42 14.45
CA GLU A 130 11.17 17.14 15.72
C GLU A 130 10.02 18.14 15.94
N HIS A 131 9.27 17.93 17.03
CA HIS A 131 8.10 18.72 17.42
C HIS A 131 7.03 18.86 16.32
N LEU A 132 6.76 17.81 15.55
CA LEU A 132 5.62 17.77 14.63
C LEU A 132 4.92 16.41 14.66
N PHE A 133 3.66 16.42 15.05
CA PHE A 133 2.82 15.23 15.19
C PHE A 133 1.61 15.30 14.27
N MET A 134 1.24 14.14 13.71
CA MET A 134 0.01 13.93 12.97
C MET A 134 -0.93 12.98 13.72
N GLU A 135 -2.21 13.32 13.82
CA GLU A 135 -3.23 12.40 14.34
C GLU A 135 -3.52 11.31 13.30
N THR A 136 -3.44 10.04 13.71
CA THR A 136 -3.66 8.88 12.83
C THR A 136 -4.81 7.98 13.26
N HIS A 137 -5.53 8.33 14.35
CA HIS A 137 -6.70 7.58 14.83
C HIS A 137 -7.95 7.84 13.95
N TYR A 138 -7.92 7.25 12.75
CA TYR A 138 -8.98 7.31 11.74
C TYR A 138 -9.13 5.94 11.07
N ASP A 139 -10.30 5.69 10.47
CA ASP A 139 -10.44 4.59 9.50
C ASP A 139 -9.60 4.87 8.24
N THR A 140 -9.33 3.85 7.43
CA THR A 140 -8.48 3.95 6.23
C THR A 140 -8.88 5.09 5.31
N GLU A 141 -10.17 5.24 5.02
CA GLU A 141 -10.66 6.23 4.06
C GLU A 141 -10.41 7.64 4.60
N THR A 142 -10.78 7.87 5.86
CA THR A 142 -10.57 9.14 6.53
C THR A 142 -9.08 9.46 6.69
N LEU A 143 -8.24 8.49 7.05
CA LEU A 143 -6.80 8.66 7.22
C LEU A 143 -6.14 9.10 5.91
N LEU A 144 -6.44 8.40 4.81
CA LEU A 144 -5.89 8.73 3.50
C LEU A 144 -6.41 10.06 2.97
N ASN A 145 -7.68 10.41 3.22
CA ASN A 145 -8.22 11.73 2.88
C ASN A 145 -7.55 12.87 3.66
N VAL A 146 -7.20 12.64 4.92
CA VAL A 146 -6.43 13.63 5.70
C VAL A 146 -5.03 13.77 5.11
N LEU A 147 -4.35 12.65 4.81
CA LEU A 147 -3.04 12.67 4.18
C LEU A 147 -3.08 13.45 2.85
N THR A 148 -3.91 13.07 1.90
CA THR A 148 -3.93 13.67 0.56
C THR A 148 -4.52 15.09 0.59
N PHE A 149 -5.79 15.24 0.94
CA PHE A 149 -6.53 16.49 0.74
C PHE A 149 -6.26 17.57 1.79
N ARG A 150 -5.86 17.18 3.00
CA ARG A 150 -5.60 18.16 4.07
C ARG A 150 -4.13 18.49 4.22
N ILE A 151 -3.24 17.55 3.94
CA ILE A 151 -1.81 17.73 4.20
C ILE A 151 -1.04 17.91 2.89
N LEU A 152 -0.98 16.89 2.03
CA LEU A 152 -0.15 16.91 0.82
C LEU A 152 -0.61 18.00 -0.17
N ASP A 153 -1.91 18.11 -0.42
CA ASP A 153 -2.48 19.18 -1.27
C ASP A 153 -2.17 20.57 -0.71
N ALA A 154 -2.21 20.75 0.62
CA ALA A 154 -2.00 22.05 1.27
C ALA A 154 -0.54 22.53 1.15
N ILE A 155 0.42 21.60 1.11
CA ILE A 155 1.86 21.91 0.86
C ILE A 155 2.25 21.81 -0.61
N GLN A 156 1.30 21.49 -1.50
CA GLN A 156 1.50 21.28 -2.94
C GLN A 156 2.52 20.16 -3.24
N TYR A 157 2.49 19.08 -2.46
CA TYR A 157 3.31 17.90 -2.71
C TYR A 157 2.65 17.02 -3.77
N ASP A 158 3.38 16.70 -4.83
CA ASP A 158 2.88 15.83 -5.90
C ASP A 158 2.99 14.35 -5.49
N TYR A 159 1.85 13.73 -5.21
CA TYR A 159 1.74 12.30 -4.92
C TYR A 159 1.10 11.50 -6.05
N THR A 160 0.89 12.09 -7.23
CA THR A 160 0.17 11.43 -8.34
C THR A 160 0.88 10.18 -8.86
N GLY A 161 2.21 10.16 -8.79
CA GLY A 161 3.02 9.00 -9.15
C GLY A 161 3.22 7.98 -8.03
N ILE A 162 2.70 8.22 -6.82
CA ILE A 162 2.78 7.24 -5.72
C ILE A 162 1.70 6.18 -5.91
N GLN A 163 2.09 4.92 -5.78
CA GLN A 163 1.19 3.77 -5.83
C GLN A 163 1.23 2.98 -4.53
N ILE A 164 0.12 2.32 -4.22
CA ILE A 164 -0.02 1.45 -3.05
C ILE A 164 -0.37 0.06 -3.55
N ALA A 165 0.45 -0.92 -3.17
CA ALA A 165 0.11 -2.32 -3.33
C ALA A 165 -0.77 -2.77 -2.16
N ILE A 166 -1.83 -3.50 -2.48
CA ILE A 166 -2.74 -4.11 -1.51
C ILE A 166 -2.80 -5.61 -1.74
N ARG A 167 -2.90 -6.36 -0.65
CA ARG A 167 -3.08 -7.81 -0.71
C ARG A 167 -4.45 -8.15 -1.31
N ASN A 168 -4.47 -8.99 -2.34
CA ASN A 168 -5.69 -9.53 -2.92
C ASN A 168 -6.35 -10.49 -1.91
N ARG A 169 -7.69 -10.49 -1.89
CA ARG A 169 -8.49 -11.27 -0.93
C ARG A 169 -8.61 -12.72 -1.31
#